data_AF-A0AAU8FSY4-F1
#
_entry.id   AF-A0AAU8FSY4-F1
#
_cell.length_a   1.000
_cell.length_b   1.000
_cell.length_c   1.000
_cell.angle_alpha   90.00
_cell.angle_beta   90.00
_cell.angle_gamma   90.00
#
_symmetry.space_group_name_H-M   'P 1'
#
loop_
_entity.id
_entity.type
_entity.pdbx_description
1 polymer ?
#
loop_
_entity_poly.entity_id
_entity_poly.type
_entity_poly.pdbx_seq_one_letter_code
_entity_poly.pdbx_strand_id
1 'polypeptide(L)'
;MVPIGEIRGNAFLGFGSQIFTIGYPAGLRLETSNYPIAKAGFIASSLSGNIEIATSIKNRLGVNIVKKLSTKFFLVDGLIIGGNSGGPIICPKDFYQSVDKNEQLVINYRVANLIIGIVSFGWPNTGLTVIYPCDFILELINDN
;
A
#
# COMPACT_ATOMS: atom_id res chain seq x y z
N MET A 1 12.39 -1.28 -5.74
CA MET A 1 11.04 -0.68 -5.89
C MET A 1 10.96 -0.11 -7.30
N VAL A 2 9.79 -0.16 -7.92
CA VAL A 2 9.54 0.34 -9.28
C VAL A 2 8.43 1.40 -9.18
N PRO A 3 8.45 2.48 -9.98
CA PRO A 3 7.38 3.48 -9.93
C PRO A 3 5.98 2.88 -10.19
N ILE A 4 4.95 3.34 -9.48
CA ILE A 4 3.56 2.88 -9.62
C ILE A 4 3.05 3.12 -11.04
N GLY A 5 3.48 4.19 -11.71
CA GLY A 5 3.16 4.44 -13.11
C GLY A 5 3.63 3.31 -14.04
N GLU A 6 4.86 2.84 -13.85
CA GLU A 6 5.43 1.71 -14.61
C GLU A 6 4.77 0.38 -14.23
N ILE A 7 4.36 0.23 -12.97
CA ILE A 7 3.60 -0.93 -12.52
C ILE A 7 2.21 -0.94 -13.18
N ARG A 8 1.50 0.19 -13.23
CA ARG A 8 0.17 0.30 -13.86
C ARG A 8 0.17 -0.08 -15.35
N GLY A 9 1.26 0.21 -16.06
CA GLY A 9 1.41 -0.17 -17.48
C GLY A 9 1.58 -1.67 -17.71
N ASN A 10 2.15 -2.39 -16.74
CA ASN A 10 2.49 -3.81 -16.83
C ASN A 10 1.53 -4.72 -16.03
N ALA A 11 0.64 -4.11 -15.25
CA ALA A 11 -0.12 -4.78 -14.23
C ALA A 11 -1.42 -3.99 -14.02
N PHE A 12 -2.57 -4.65 -14.19
CA PHE A 12 -3.86 -4.06 -13.79
C PHE A 12 -3.83 -3.80 -12.28
N LEU A 13 -3.42 -2.61 -11.89
CA LEU A 13 -3.19 -2.18 -10.53
C LEU A 13 -4.03 -0.93 -10.27
N GLY A 14 -5.07 -1.09 -9.45
CA GLY A 14 -6.02 -0.04 -9.16
C GLY A 14 -6.89 -0.40 -7.97
N PHE A 15 -7.98 0.37 -7.82
CA PHE A 15 -8.97 0.10 -6.79
C PHE A 15 -9.50 -1.35 -6.91
N GLY A 16 -9.58 -2.05 -5.78
CA GLY A 16 -10.00 -3.45 -5.72
C GLY A 16 -8.94 -4.48 -6.09
N SER A 17 -7.73 -4.08 -6.49
CA SER A 17 -6.65 -5.05 -6.72
C SER A 17 -6.22 -5.70 -5.41
N GLN A 18 -6.01 -7.02 -5.44
CA GLN A 18 -5.50 -7.77 -4.30
C GLN A 18 -4.06 -7.36 -3.99
N ILE A 19 -3.78 -7.26 -2.70
CA ILE A 19 -2.44 -7.05 -2.16
C ILE A 19 -2.21 -7.98 -0.98
N PHE A 20 -0.96 -8.07 -0.55
CA PHE A 20 -0.62 -8.59 0.76
C PHE A 20 0.52 -7.80 1.39
N THR A 21 0.56 -7.81 2.71
CA THR A 21 1.67 -7.27 3.50
C THR A 21 2.36 -8.39 4.25
N ILE A 22 3.62 -8.17 4.61
CA ILE A 22 4.44 -9.09 5.38
C ILE A 22 5.04 -8.32 6.55
N GLY A 23 4.88 -8.81 7.77
CA GLY A 23 5.41 -8.13 8.96
C GLY A 23 5.21 -8.93 10.25
N TYR A 24 5.37 -8.25 11.38
CA TYR A 24 5.17 -8.84 12.72
C TYR A 24 4.03 -8.11 13.44
N PRO A 25 2.77 -8.31 13.00
CA PRO A 25 1.61 -7.63 13.58
C PRO A 25 1.54 -7.90 15.09
N ALA A 26 1.44 -6.85 15.90
CA ALA A 26 1.46 -6.91 17.35
C ALA A 26 2.66 -7.67 17.95
N GLY A 27 3.77 -7.77 17.22
CA GLY A 27 4.94 -8.55 17.63
C GLY A 27 4.74 -10.07 17.55
N LEU A 28 3.64 -10.54 16.95
CA LEU A 28 3.34 -11.96 16.79
C LEU A 28 4.39 -12.61 15.89
N ARG A 29 4.93 -13.73 16.37
CA ARG A 29 5.89 -14.60 15.69
C ARG A 29 5.43 -16.03 15.87
N LEU A 30 5.75 -16.89 14.92
CA LEU A 30 5.54 -18.32 15.10
C LEU A 30 6.58 -18.81 16.13
N GLU A 31 6.15 -19.62 17.09
CA GLU A 31 7.07 -20.17 18.10
C GLU A 31 8.16 -21.03 17.46
N THR A 32 7.79 -21.76 16.41
CA THR A 32 8.67 -22.68 15.69
C THR A 32 9.46 -22.01 14.56
N SER A 33 9.20 -20.73 14.23
CA SER A 33 9.94 -20.04 13.18
C SER A 33 9.89 -18.51 13.31
N ASN A 34 10.97 -17.84 12.93
CA ASN A 34 10.99 -16.39 12.83
C ASN A 34 10.43 -15.87 11.51
N TYR A 35 9.56 -16.61 10.83
CA TYR A 35 8.93 -16.12 9.60
C TYR A 35 7.90 -15.02 9.94
N PRO A 36 7.87 -13.92 9.17
CA PRO A 36 6.86 -12.89 9.33
C PRO A 36 5.48 -13.40 8.89
N ILE A 37 4.43 -12.76 9.40
CA ILE A 37 3.04 -13.08 9.08
C ILE A 37 2.63 -12.32 7.81
N ALA A 38 2.09 -13.04 6.84
CA ALA A 38 1.47 -12.45 5.66
C ALA A 38 -0.02 -12.14 5.92
N LYS A 39 -0.49 -10.99 5.46
CA LYS A 39 -1.91 -10.60 5.49
C LYS A 39 -2.36 -10.09 4.14
N ALA A 40 -3.43 -10.67 3.61
CA ALA A 40 -4.06 -10.21 2.38
C ALA A 40 -4.97 -9.00 2.63
N GLY A 41 -5.20 -8.23 1.58
CA GLY A 41 -6.08 -7.08 1.57
C GLY A 41 -6.35 -6.61 0.14
N PHE A 42 -7.01 -5.47 0.01
CA PHE A 42 -7.34 -4.86 -1.27
C PHE A 42 -7.01 -3.39 -1.27
N ILE A 43 -6.69 -2.84 -2.44
CA ILE A 43 -6.52 -1.40 -2.61
C ILE A 43 -7.90 -0.73 -2.46
N ALA A 44 -8.04 0.13 -1.46
CA ALA A 44 -9.30 0.77 -1.07
C ALA A 44 -9.43 2.23 -1.54
N SER A 45 -8.46 2.74 -2.29
CA SER A 45 -8.54 4.07 -2.91
C SER A 45 -7.91 4.09 -4.29
N SER A 46 -8.06 5.21 -5.01
CA SER A 46 -7.20 5.46 -6.17
C SER A 46 -5.73 5.57 -5.73
N LEU A 47 -4.81 5.05 -6.56
CA LEU A 47 -3.36 5.16 -6.35
C LEU A 47 -2.78 6.51 -6.78
N SER A 48 -3.53 7.29 -7.55
CA SER A 48 -3.11 8.59 -8.07
C SER A 48 -3.76 9.77 -7.35
N GLY A 49 -4.36 9.52 -6.18
CA GLY A 49 -5.04 10.54 -5.38
C GLY A 49 -4.13 11.12 -4.29
N ASN A 50 -4.19 12.43 -4.08
CA ASN A 50 -3.76 13.02 -2.83
C ASN A 50 -4.87 12.80 -1.82
N ILE A 51 -4.65 11.92 -0.84
CA ILE A 51 -5.58 11.77 0.27
C ILE A 51 -5.32 12.93 1.22
N GLU A 52 -6.33 13.74 1.46
CA GLU A 52 -6.29 14.77 2.48
C GLU A 52 -6.64 14.14 3.83
N ILE A 53 -5.62 13.96 4.69
CA ILE A 53 -5.83 13.45 6.05
C ILE A 53 -5.75 14.65 7.01
N ALA A 54 -6.88 15.01 7.60
CA ALA A 54 -6.91 15.97 8.70
C ALA A 54 -6.50 15.26 9.99
N THR A 55 -5.33 15.59 10.52
CA THR A 55 -4.82 15.03 11.77
C THR A 55 -4.59 16.13 12.81
N SER A 56 -4.88 15.82 14.07
CA SER A 56 -4.60 16.72 15.19
C SER A 56 -3.16 16.50 15.63
N ILE A 57 -2.32 17.53 15.51
CA ILE A 57 -0.93 17.51 15.97
C ILE A 57 -0.74 18.56 17.06
N LYS A 58 0.16 18.29 18.00
CA LYS A 58 0.64 19.32 18.92
C LYS A 58 1.71 20.15 18.23
N ASN A 59 1.50 21.47 18.20
CA ASN A 59 2.55 22.39 17.75
C ASN A 59 3.64 22.56 18.82
N ARG A 60 4.67 23.33 18.52
CA ARG A 60 5.79 23.62 19.45
C ARG A 60 5.35 24.32 20.75
N LEU A 61 4.15 24.90 20.78
CA LEU A 61 3.54 25.57 21.92
C LEU A 61 2.60 24.63 22.71
N GLY A 62 2.54 23.34 22.37
CA GLY A 62 1.68 22.35 23.02
C GLY A 62 0.20 22.46 22.66
N VAL A 63 -0.18 23.37 21.76
CA VAL A 63 -1.55 23.57 21.29
C VAL A 63 -1.87 22.54 20.21
N ASN A 64 -3.02 21.88 20.34
CA ASN A 64 -3.55 21.00 19.29
C ASN A 64 -3.98 21.85 18.10
N ILE A 65 -3.37 21.61 16.94
CA ILE A 65 -3.75 22.21 15.67
C ILE A 65 -4.17 21.10 14.71
N VAL A 66 -5.19 21.36 13.90
CA VAL A 66 -5.56 20.46 12.79
C VAL A 66 -4.62 20.75 11.63
N LYS A 67 -3.80 19.77 11.26
CA LYS A 67 -2.96 19.83 10.07
C LYS A 67 -3.53 18.89 9.00
N LYS A 68 -3.68 19.42 7.79
CA LYS A 68 -4.01 18.64 6.61
C LYS A 68 -2.72 18.06 6.04
N LEU A 69 -2.58 16.74 6.07
CA LEU A 69 -1.55 16.03 5.34
C LEU A 69 -2.08 15.83 3.92
N SER A 70 -1.53 16.57 2.97
CA SER A 70 -1.77 16.39 1.53
C SER A 70 -0.49 15.86 0.92
N THR A 71 -0.31 14.55 1.02
CA THR A 71 0.82 13.83 0.43
C THR A 71 0.26 12.71 -0.42
N LYS A 72 1.02 12.26 -1.40
CA LYS A 72 0.70 11.10 -2.23
C LYS A 72 0.58 9.89 -1.29
N PHE A 73 -0.65 9.47 -1.02
CA PHE A 73 -0.98 8.33 -0.18
C PHE A 73 -2.05 7.51 -0.88
N PHE A 74 -2.09 6.21 -0.61
CA PHE A 74 -3.27 5.41 -0.94
C PHE A 74 -3.72 4.59 0.26
N LEU A 75 -4.99 4.18 0.25
CA LEU A 75 -5.60 3.36 1.27
C LEU A 75 -5.65 1.91 0.81
N VAL A 76 -5.45 1.01 1.76
CA VAL A 76 -5.76 -0.41 1.60
C VAL A 76 -6.73 -0.84 2.69
N ASP A 77 -7.64 -1.72 2.31
CA ASP A 77 -8.45 -2.49 3.23
C ASP A 77 -7.72 -3.81 3.51
N GLY A 78 -7.71 -4.20 4.76
CA GLY A 78 -6.95 -5.31 5.29
C GLY A 78 -6.61 -5.02 6.73
N LEU A 79 -6.68 -6.05 7.59
CA LEU A 79 -6.40 -5.94 9.03
C LEU A 79 -4.90 -5.74 9.31
N ILE A 80 -4.32 -4.69 8.72
CA ILE A 80 -2.94 -4.26 8.87
C ILE A 80 -2.85 -3.45 10.17
N ILE A 81 -2.72 -4.18 11.26
CA ILE A 81 -2.58 -3.62 12.60
C ILE A 81 -1.13 -3.16 12.87
N GLY A 82 -0.95 -2.41 13.96
CA GLY A 82 0.37 -2.00 14.45
C GLY A 82 1.35 -3.18 14.54
N GLY A 83 2.63 -2.94 14.20
CA GLY A 83 3.64 -3.99 14.02
C GLY A 83 3.92 -4.37 12.56
N ASN A 84 3.07 -3.94 11.62
CA ASN A 84 3.36 -4.00 10.17
C ASN A 84 3.97 -2.70 9.62
N SER A 85 4.05 -1.62 10.42
CA SER A 85 4.60 -0.33 9.99
C SER A 85 6.04 -0.50 9.48
N GLY A 86 6.37 0.12 8.35
CA GLY A 86 7.64 -0.08 7.66
C GLY A 86 7.70 -1.35 6.80
N GLY A 87 6.74 -2.26 6.90
CA GLY A 87 6.62 -3.45 6.07
C GLY A 87 6.13 -3.14 4.65
N PRO A 88 6.46 -3.98 3.65
CA PRO A 88 6.06 -3.76 2.27
C PRO A 88 4.56 -4.05 2.05
N ILE A 89 3.94 -3.30 1.14
CA ILE A 89 2.71 -3.70 0.45
C ILE A 89 3.10 -4.29 -0.89
N ILE A 90 2.66 -5.52 -1.13
CA ILE A 90 3.02 -6.33 -2.27
C ILE A 90 1.78 -6.62 -3.09
N CYS A 91 1.84 -6.29 -4.38
CA CYS A 91 0.90 -6.82 -5.34
C CYS A 91 1.37 -8.20 -5.78
N PRO A 92 0.56 -9.26 -5.60
CA PRO A 92 0.96 -10.61 -5.91
C PRO A 92 1.20 -10.79 -7.40
N LYS A 93 2.07 -11.75 -7.71
CA LYS A 93 2.12 -12.39 -9.01
C LYS A 93 0.76 -13.02 -9.25
N ASP A 94 0.08 -12.58 -10.30
CA ASP A 94 -1.27 -13.04 -10.62
C ASP A 94 -1.47 -13.10 -12.14
N PHE A 95 -2.55 -13.78 -12.54
CA PHE A 95 -3.03 -13.82 -13.91
C PHE A 95 -4.26 -12.92 -13.99
N TYR A 96 -4.31 -12.02 -14.97
CA TYR A 96 -5.51 -11.24 -15.21
C TYR A 96 -6.01 -11.43 -16.64
N GLN A 97 -7.33 -11.49 -16.77
CA GLN A 97 -8.01 -11.58 -18.04
C GLN A 97 -8.29 -10.17 -18.55
N SER A 98 -7.94 -9.90 -19.79
CA SER A 98 -8.32 -8.67 -20.50
C SER A 98 -8.97 -9.04 -21.83
N VAL A 99 -9.86 -8.18 -22.31
CA VAL A 99 -10.40 -8.30 -23.66
C VAL A 99 -9.58 -7.40 -24.58
N ASP A 100 -9.05 -7.95 -25.67
CA ASP A 100 -8.28 -7.16 -26.63
C ASP A 100 -9.19 -6.31 -27.54
N LYS A 101 -8.59 -5.55 -28.46
CA LYS A 101 -9.34 -4.71 -29.41
C LYS A 101 -10.22 -5.51 -30.38
N ASN A 102 -10.01 -6.82 -30.47
CA ASN A 102 -10.75 -7.75 -31.33
C ASN A 102 -11.74 -8.60 -30.53
N GLU A 103 -12.06 -8.20 -29.30
CA GLU A 103 -12.96 -8.90 -28.39
C GLU A 103 -12.49 -10.30 -27.96
N GLN A 104 -11.20 -10.59 -28.10
CA GLN A 104 -10.61 -11.85 -27.67
C GLN A 104 -10.17 -11.80 -26.21
N LEU A 105 -10.42 -12.89 -25.48
CA LEU A 105 -9.91 -13.06 -24.13
C LEU A 105 -8.40 -13.30 -24.18
N VAL A 106 -7.64 -12.38 -23.60
CA VAL A 106 -6.20 -12.50 -23.39
C VAL A 106 -5.92 -12.76 -21.93
N ILE A 107 -5.16 -13.83 -21.65
CA ILE A 107 -4.67 -14.14 -20.31
C ILE A 107 -3.27 -13.57 -20.17
N ASN A 108 -3.13 -12.55 -19.34
CA ASN A 108 -1.85 -11.95 -19.03
C ASN A 108 -1.30 -12.58 -17.75
N TYR A 109 -0.04 -12.97 -17.75
CA TYR A 109 0.65 -13.50 -16.58
C TYR A 109 1.63 -12.45 -16.05
N ARG A 110 1.61 -12.21 -14.74
CA ARG A 110 2.73 -11.53 -14.08
C ARG A 110 3.83 -12.54 -13.80
N VAL A 111 5.07 -12.10 -13.80
CA VAL A 111 6.23 -12.96 -13.53
C VAL A 111 6.78 -12.80 -12.11
N ALA A 112 6.45 -11.68 -11.43
CA ALA A 112 7.00 -11.35 -10.11
C ALA A 112 5.98 -10.67 -9.19
N ASN A 113 6.23 -10.79 -7.89
CA ASN A 113 5.61 -9.99 -6.83
C ASN A 113 6.19 -8.57 -6.86
N LEU A 114 5.34 -7.55 -6.83
CA LEU A 114 5.76 -6.16 -6.95
C LEU A 114 5.49 -5.40 -5.65
N ILE A 115 6.51 -4.75 -5.10
CA ILE A 115 6.34 -3.84 -3.97
C ILE A 115 5.76 -2.53 -4.52
N ILE A 116 4.60 -2.13 -4.03
CA ILE A 116 3.87 -0.92 -4.47
C ILE A 116 3.85 0.18 -3.40
N GLY A 117 4.30 -0.11 -2.18
CA GLY A 117 4.43 0.88 -1.13
C GLY A 117 4.90 0.28 0.19
N ILE A 118 4.92 1.12 1.22
CA ILE A 118 5.28 0.76 2.60
C ILE A 118 4.14 1.15 3.53
N VAL A 119 3.81 0.25 4.45
CA VAL A 119 2.80 0.49 5.49
C VAL A 119 3.23 1.68 6.35
N SER A 120 2.37 2.70 6.41
CA SER A 120 2.55 3.85 7.31
C SER A 120 1.89 3.55 8.65
N PHE A 121 0.56 3.74 8.73
CA PHE A 121 -0.24 3.52 9.92
C PHE A 121 -1.64 3.02 9.56
N GLY A 122 -2.26 2.28 10.47
CA GLY A 122 -3.68 1.93 10.39
C GLY A 122 -4.53 3.12 10.85
N TRP A 123 -5.54 3.50 10.06
CA TRP A 123 -6.45 4.58 10.40
C TRP A 123 -7.46 4.07 11.45
N PRO A 124 -7.43 4.60 12.69
CA PRO A 124 -8.23 4.08 13.79
C PRO A 124 -9.72 4.00 13.47
N ASN A 125 -10.35 2.87 13.83
CA ASN A 125 -11.79 2.62 13.70
C ASN A 125 -12.36 2.63 12.26
N THR A 126 -11.52 2.55 11.23
CA THR A 126 -11.98 2.53 9.84
C THR A 126 -11.78 1.20 9.12
N GLY A 127 -10.90 0.33 9.64
CA GLY A 127 -10.42 -0.85 8.91
C GLY A 127 -9.44 -0.52 7.77
N LEU A 128 -9.15 0.76 7.54
CA LEU A 128 -8.27 1.22 6.47
C LEU A 128 -6.85 1.43 6.98
N THR A 129 -5.89 1.21 6.09
CA THR A 129 -4.48 1.46 6.35
C THR A 129 -3.91 2.42 5.32
N VAL A 130 -3.15 3.40 5.80
CA VAL A 130 -2.51 4.42 4.98
C VAL A 130 -1.15 3.92 4.53
N ILE A 131 -0.89 3.99 3.22
CA ILE A 131 0.32 3.46 2.59
C ILE A 131 1.11 4.61 1.96
N TYR A 132 2.42 4.64 2.23
CA TYR A 132 3.36 5.44 1.45
C TYR A 132 3.59 4.77 0.09
N PRO A 133 3.23 5.41 -1.02
CA PRO A 133 3.47 4.87 -2.35
C PRO A 133 4.96 4.77 -2.66
N CYS A 134 5.36 3.78 -3.47
CA CYS A 134 6.75 3.65 -3.91
C CYS A 134 7.28 4.90 -4.59
N ASP A 135 6.47 5.60 -5.39
CA ASP A 135 6.88 6.84 -6.05
C ASP A 135 7.34 7.88 -5.04
N PHE A 136 6.57 8.09 -3.98
CA PHE A 136 6.90 9.03 -2.92
C PHE A 136 8.18 8.64 -2.18
N ILE A 137 8.38 7.33 -1.93
CA ILE A 137 9.59 6.83 -1.27
C ILE A 137 10.82 7.02 -2.16
N LEU A 138 10.70 6.72 -3.46
CA LEU A 138 11.78 6.88 -4.44
C LEU A 138 12.15 8.36 -4.63
N GLU A 139 11.15 9.25 -4.69
CA GLU A 139 11.35 10.70 -4.69
C GLU A 139 12.17 11.12 -3.46
N LEU A 140 11.74 10.70 -2.26
CA LEU A 140 12.42 11.06 -1.01
C LEU A 140 13.86 10.51 -0.89
N ILE A 141 14.13 9.33 -1.45
CA ILE A 141 15.49 8.76 -1.45
C ILE A 141 16.39 9.46 -2.45
N ASN A 142 15.89 9.80 -3.64
CA ASN A 142 16.68 10.39 -4.72
C ASN A 142 16.89 11.91 -4.56
N ASP A 143 16.05 12.59 -3.77
CA ASP A 143 16.19 14.02 -3.45
C ASP A 143 17.23 14.29 -2.33
N ASN A 144 17.86 13.23 -1.79
CA ASN A 144 18.99 13.31 -0.83
C ASN A 144 20.30 12.88 -1.48
#